data_AF-A0A933GZ82-F1
#
_entry.id   AF-A0A933GZ82-F1
#
_cell.length_a   1.000
_cell.length_b   1.000
_cell.length_c   1.000
_cell.angle_alpha   90.00
_cell.angle_beta   90.00
_cell.angle_gamma   90.00
#
_symmetry.space_group_name_H-M   'P 1'
#
loop_
_entity.id
_entity.type
_entity.pdbx_description
1 polymer ?
#
loop_
_entity_poly.entity_id
_entity_poly.type
_entity_poly.pdbx_seq_one_letter_code
_entity_poly.pdbx_strand_id
1 'polypeptide(L)'
;MNNQVGKKWSGDYPPGMQERLVWRRYGGLSVGLLARQDLIALKLHAAVDREGPESVHYQDLLFLGPSDTELEWAAGWVRKQDIGSAFPKLVQDVIEHVRKDLGRSGR
;
A
#
# COMPACT_ATOMS: atom_id res chain seq x y z
N MET A 1 -2.20 -27.77 3.00
CA MET A 1 -2.42 -26.49 3.73
C MET A 1 -2.75 -25.42 2.71
N ASN A 2 -3.84 -24.67 2.89
CA ASN A 2 -4.21 -23.57 2.01
C ASN A 2 -3.60 -22.26 2.54
N ASN A 3 -2.28 -22.13 2.43
CA ASN A 3 -1.49 -20.99 2.88
C ASN A 3 -0.87 -20.22 1.71
N GLN A 4 -1.54 -20.26 0.55
CA GLN A 4 -1.17 -19.43 -0.59
C GLN A 4 -2.18 -18.27 -0.66
N VAL A 5 -1.72 -17.10 -1.10
CA VAL A 5 -2.61 -16.00 -1.42
C VAL A 5 -3.59 -16.47 -2.50
N GLY A 6 -4.88 -16.23 -2.33
CA GLY A 6 -5.92 -16.72 -3.23
C GLY A 6 -5.65 -16.35 -4.68
N LYS A 7 -5.79 -17.32 -5.59
CA LYS A 7 -5.38 -17.25 -7.01
C LYS A 7 -6.18 -16.28 -7.90
N LYS A 8 -7.04 -15.45 -7.33
CA LYS A 8 -7.79 -14.44 -8.07
C LYS A 8 -7.31 -13.10 -7.56
N TRP A 9 -6.52 -12.43 -8.39
CA TRP A 9 -6.48 -10.99 -8.69
C TRP A 9 -5.39 -10.84 -9.76
N SER A 10 -5.77 -10.30 -10.92
CA SER A 10 -4.95 -10.19 -12.12
C SER A 10 -3.94 -9.02 -12.08
N GLY A 11 -3.56 -8.56 -10.87
CA GLY A 11 -2.57 -7.51 -10.66
C GLY A 11 -1.33 -8.08 -10.00
N ASP A 12 -0.15 -7.75 -10.53
CA ASP A 12 1.12 -8.09 -9.92
C ASP A 12 1.19 -7.48 -8.50
N TYR A 13 1.45 -8.29 -7.48
CA TYR A 13 1.68 -7.81 -6.11
C TYR A 13 2.92 -6.92 -6.01
N PRO A 14 3.09 -6.13 -4.93
CA PRO A 14 4.35 -5.45 -4.69
C PRO A 14 5.54 -6.44 -4.80
N PRO A 15 6.64 -6.07 -5.49
CA PRO A 15 7.70 -7.03 -5.81
C PRO A 15 8.33 -7.63 -4.55
N GLY A 16 8.34 -8.96 -4.45
CA GLY A 16 8.88 -9.67 -3.29
C GLY A 16 7.90 -9.80 -2.09
N MET A 17 6.62 -9.46 -2.28
CA MET A 17 5.61 -9.50 -1.21
C MET A 17 5.44 -10.91 -0.62
N GLN A 18 5.49 -11.96 -1.45
CA GLN A 18 5.28 -13.34 -1.01
C GLN A 18 6.40 -13.82 -0.08
N GLU A 19 7.64 -13.45 -0.40
CA GLU A 19 8.84 -13.75 0.37
C GLU A 19 8.86 -13.02 1.71
N ARG A 20 8.18 -11.87 1.78
CA ARG A 20 8.06 -11.05 3.00
C ARG A 20 6.83 -11.39 3.85
N LEU A 21 5.99 -12.34 3.43
CA LEU A 21 4.79 -12.73 4.15
C LEU A 21 5.15 -13.48 5.44
N VAL A 22 4.74 -12.95 6.59
CA VAL A 22 4.98 -13.57 7.90
C VAL A 22 3.75 -14.34 8.34
N TRP A 23 3.87 -15.66 8.46
CA TRP A 23 2.79 -16.50 8.98
C TRP A 23 2.78 -16.51 10.51
N ARG A 24 1.61 -16.23 11.09
CA ARG A 24 1.33 -16.42 12.51
C ARG A 24 0.22 -17.43 12.70
N ARG A 25 0.26 -18.16 13.82
CA ARG A 25 -0.75 -19.15 14.16
C ARG A 25 -1.47 -18.74 15.44
N TYR A 26 -2.79 -18.68 15.37
CA TYR A 26 -3.68 -18.43 16.49
C TYR A 26 -4.60 -19.64 16.65
N GLY A 27 -4.20 -20.60 17.49
CA GLY A 27 -4.90 -21.88 17.62
C GLY A 27 -4.94 -22.67 16.30
N GLY A 28 -6.14 -22.91 15.78
CA GLY A 28 -6.35 -23.57 14.49
C GLY A 28 -6.18 -22.65 13.26
N LEU A 29 -6.06 -21.33 13.46
CA LEU A 29 -6.03 -20.34 12.39
C LEU A 29 -4.60 -19.93 12.02
N SER A 30 -4.26 -19.99 10.73
CA SER A 30 -3.03 -19.42 10.17
C SER A 30 -3.32 -18.08 9.51
N VAL A 31 -2.61 -17.03 9.90
CA VAL A 31 -2.76 -15.67 9.39
C VAL A 31 -1.45 -15.25 8.73
N GLY A 32 -1.52 -14.87 7.45
CA GLY A 32 -0.39 -14.28 6.73
C GLY A 32 -0.40 -12.76 6.92
N LEU A 33 0.64 -12.21 7.50
CA LEU A 33 0.81 -10.78 7.72
C LEU A 33 1.80 -10.23 6.70
N LEU A 34 1.37 -9.22 5.95
CA LEU A 34 2.22 -8.51 5.01
C LEU A 34 3.25 -7.67 5.74
N ALA A 35 4.44 -7.54 5.16
CA ALA A 35 5.42 -6.60 5.67
C ALA A 35 4.90 -5.16 5.49
N ARG A 36 5.38 -4.28 6.36
CA ARG A 36 5.01 -2.86 6.39
C ARG A 36 5.11 -2.19 5.01
N GLN A 37 6.21 -2.43 4.30
CA GLN A 37 6.46 -1.84 2.99
C GLN A 37 5.40 -2.25 1.94
N ASP A 38 4.92 -3.49 2.01
CA ASP A 38 3.83 -3.99 1.16
C ASP A 38 2.49 -3.33 1.52
N LEU A 39 2.22 -3.16 2.82
CA LEU A 39 1.04 -2.44 3.29
C LEU A 39 1.02 -0.99 2.79
N ILE A 40 2.17 -0.29 2.83
CA ILE A 40 2.30 1.07 2.30
C ILE A 40 1.95 1.11 0.80
N ALA A 41 2.50 0.19 0.01
CA ALA A 41 2.20 0.12 -1.43
C ALA A 41 0.72 -0.14 -1.72
N LEU A 42 0.11 -1.09 -1.01
CA LEU A 42 -1.31 -1.42 -1.17
C LEU A 42 -2.22 -0.27 -0.73
N LYS A 43 -1.91 0.41 0.39
CA LYS A 43 -2.69 1.54 0.87
C LYS A 43 -2.54 2.76 -0.04
N LEU A 44 -1.35 3.02 -0.57
CA LEU A 44 -1.15 4.06 -1.59
C LEU A 44 -1.97 3.78 -2.85
N HIS A 45 -1.96 2.53 -3.35
CA HIS A 45 -2.78 2.17 -4.51
C HIS A 45 -4.27 2.38 -4.25
N ALA A 46 -4.77 1.92 -3.10
CA ALA A 46 -6.17 2.06 -2.73
C ALA A 46 -6.59 3.54 -2.50
N ALA A 47 -5.71 4.36 -1.93
CA ALA A 47 -5.96 5.79 -1.75
C ALA A 47 -6.07 6.53 -3.10
N VAL A 48 -5.30 6.11 -4.11
CA VAL A 48 -5.35 6.66 -5.47
C VAL A 48 -6.61 6.23 -6.22
N ASP A 49 -7.09 5.00 -6.02
CA ASP A 49 -8.14 4.41 -6.86
C ASP A 49 -9.47 5.16 -6.75
N ARG A 50 -9.95 5.59 -5.57
CA ARG A 50 -11.19 6.42 -5.53
C ARG A 50 -11.65 7.07 -4.23
N GLU A 51 -10.80 7.22 -3.22
CA GLU A 51 -11.36 7.38 -1.87
C GLU A 51 -10.99 8.71 -1.17
N GLY A 52 -10.09 9.51 -1.76
CA GLY A 52 -9.75 10.85 -1.28
C GLY A 52 -9.15 10.86 0.14
N PRO A 53 -8.87 12.05 0.72
CA PRO A 53 -8.20 12.15 2.03
C PRO A 53 -9.01 11.60 3.21
N GLU A 54 -10.34 11.54 3.09
CA GLU A 54 -11.22 11.02 4.14
C GLU A 54 -11.34 9.49 4.14
N SER A 55 -10.71 8.83 3.16
CA SER A 55 -10.76 7.38 3.06
C SER A 55 -10.05 6.66 4.19
N VAL A 56 -10.60 5.51 4.56
CA VAL A 56 -9.91 4.60 5.48
C VAL A 56 -8.54 4.20 4.93
N HIS A 57 -8.41 4.07 3.61
CA HIS A 57 -7.14 3.74 2.96
C HIS A 57 -6.08 4.84 3.09
N TYR A 58 -6.46 6.11 2.92
CA TYR A 58 -5.56 7.24 3.14
C TYR A 58 -5.20 7.39 4.63
N GLN A 59 -6.17 7.27 5.53
CA GLN A 59 -5.91 7.37 6.97
C GLN A 59 -5.02 6.22 7.47
N ASP A 60 -5.22 5.00 6.97
CA ASP A 60 -4.32 3.87 7.23
C ASP A 60 -2.90 4.15 6.72
N LEU A 61 -2.76 4.78 5.54
CA LEU A 61 -1.46 5.18 5.00
C LEU A 61 -0.78 6.22 5.87
N LEU A 62 -1.51 7.21 6.38
CA LEU A 62 -0.99 8.18 7.34
C LEU A 62 -0.60 7.52 8.67
N PHE A 63 -1.41 6.61 9.17
CA PHE A 63 -1.13 5.87 10.40
C PHE A 63 0.11 4.98 10.27
N LEU A 64 0.36 4.43 9.08
CA LEU A 64 1.62 3.75 8.80
C LEU A 64 2.79 4.73 8.92
N GLY A 65 2.64 6.02 8.63
CA GLY A 65 3.74 7.00 8.74
C GLY A 65 4.93 6.67 7.83
N PRO A 66 4.71 6.52 6.51
CA PRO A 66 5.77 6.14 5.58
C PRO A 66 6.83 7.24 5.44
N SER A 67 8.08 6.82 5.28
CA SER A 67 9.17 7.70 4.85
C SER A 67 9.07 8.03 3.36
N ASP A 68 9.78 9.08 2.92
CA ASP A 68 9.86 9.43 1.50
C ASP A 68 10.40 8.28 0.64
N THR A 69 11.38 7.53 1.15
CA THR A 69 11.93 6.37 0.44
C THR A 69 10.90 5.24 0.30
N GLU A 70 10.12 4.96 1.35
CA GLU A 70 9.03 3.98 1.28
C GLU A 70 7.92 4.43 0.31
N LEU A 71 7.58 5.72 0.30
CA LEU A 71 6.60 6.30 -0.63
C LEU A 71 7.06 6.19 -2.09
N GLU A 72 8.30 6.51 -2.40
CA GLU A 72 8.81 6.40 -3.78
C GLU A 72 8.89 4.95 -4.25
N TRP A 73 9.31 4.03 -3.38
CA TRP A 73 9.29 2.61 -3.70
C TRP A 73 7.87 2.12 -4.00
N ALA A 74 6.91 2.48 -3.14
CA ALA A 74 5.50 2.16 -3.33
C ALA A 74 4.98 2.75 -4.65
N ALA A 75 5.24 4.02 -4.92
CA ALA A 75 4.83 4.72 -6.13
C ALA A 75 5.33 4.01 -7.41
N GLY A 76 6.56 3.48 -7.38
CA GLY A 76 7.13 2.72 -8.50
C GLY A 76 6.33 1.47 -8.88
N TRP A 77 5.70 0.81 -7.90
CA TRP A 77 4.77 -0.29 -8.15
C TRP A 77 3.36 0.20 -8.49
N VAL A 78 2.84 1.19 -7.75
CA VAL A 78 1.48 1.71 -7.94
C VAL A 78 1.30 2.26 -9.36
N ARG A 79 2.24 3.06 -9.87
CA ARG A 79 2.19 3.65 -11.23
C ARG A 79 2.06 2.62 -12.36
N LYS A 80 2.32 1.33 -12.10
CA LYS A 80 2.21 0.23 -13.08
C LYS A 80 0.85 -0.49 -13.04
N GLN A 81 0.01 -0.18 -12.05
CA GLN A 81 -1.28 -0.85 -11.86
C GLN A 81 -2.36 -0.37 -12.83
N ASP A 82 -2.19 0.83 -13.40
CA ASP A 82 -3.10 1.41 -14.39
C ASP A 82 -2.30 2.03 -15.54
N ILE A 83 -2.74 1.77 -16.77
CA ILE A 83 -2.12 2.25 -18.02
C ILE A 83 -2.60 3.66 -18.42
N GLY A 84 -3.56 4.23 -17.70
CA GLY A 84 -4.13 5.54 -17.95
C GLY A 84 -3.10 6.65 -17.77
N SER A 85 -3.04 7.55 -18.76
CA SER A 85 -2.07 8.67 -18.78
C SER A 85 -2.21 9.64 -17.60
N ALA A 86 -3.39 9.74 -16.99
CA ALA A 86 -3.64 10.57 -15.82
C ALA A 86 -3.18 9.92 -14.51
N PHE A 87 -3.04 8.58 -14.47
CA PHE A 87 -2.82 7.85 -13.23
C PHE A 87 -1.50 8.20 -12.52
N PRO A 88 -0.34 8.37 -13.20
CA PRO A 88 0.89 8.78 -12.53
C PRO A 88 0.79 10.14 -11.84
N LYS A 89 -0.04 11.06 -12.36
CA LYS A 89 -0.30 12.35 -11.75
C LYS A 89 -1.13 12.21 -10.47
N LEU A 90 -2.16 11.37 -10.49
CA LEU A 90 -2.96 11.07 -9.30
C LEU A 90 -2.11 10.45 -8.17
N VAL A 91 -1.21 9.53 -8.52
CA VAL A 91 -0.25 8.95 -7.55
C VAL A 91 0.61 10.04 -6.92
N GLN A 92 1.13 10.95 -7.74
CA GLN A 92 1.95 12.07 -7.26
C GLN A 92 1.15 13.00 -6.34
N ASP A 93 -0.08 13.33 -6.70
CA ASP A 93 -0.93 14.20 -5.90
C ASP A 93 -1.21 13.58 -4.53
N VAL A 94 -1.51 12.27 -4.45
CA VAL A 94 -1.70 11.58 -3.15
C VAL A 94 -0.42 11.61 -2.31
N ILE A 95 0.75 11.37 -2.90
CA ILE A 95 2.04 11.42 -2.19
C ILE A 95 2.29 12.80 -1.58
N GLU A 96 2.00 13.87 -2.33
CA GLU A 96 2.18 15.25 -1.85
C GLU A 96 1.24 15.55 -0.67
N HIS A 97 0.00 15.08 -0.71
CA HIS A 97 -0.93 15.20 0.42
C HIS A 97 -0.43 14.44 1.65
N VAL A 98 0.01 13.19 1.48
CA VAL A 98 0.58 12.37 2.56
C VAL A 98 1.77 13.07 3.21
N ARG A 99 2.74 13.54 2.41
CA ARG A 99 3.93 14.27 2.90
C ARG A 99 3.52 15.49 3.74
N LYS A 100 2.55 16.26 3.24
CA LYS A 100 2.05 17.46 3.91
C LYS A 100 1.39 17.14 5.25
N ASP A 101 0.56 16.10 5.32
CA ASP A 101 -0.18 15.76 6.54
C ASP A 101 0.69 15.04 7.58
N LEU A 102 1.68 14.24 7.16
CA LEU A 102 2.70 13.72 8.06
C LEU A 102 3.56 14.85 8.65
N GLY A 103 3.94 15.84 7.84
CA GLY A 103 4.67 17.02 8.30
C GLY A 103 3.88 17.95 9.24
N ARG A 104 2.54 17.83 9.27
CA ARG A 104 1.66 18.52 10.23
C ARG A 104 1.47 17.73 11.52
N SER A 105 1.48 16.40 11.43
CA SER A 105 1.27 15.50 12.57
C SER A 105 2.51 15.35 13.47
N GLY A 106 3.69 15.76 12.98
CA GLY A 106 4.94 15.80 13.73
C GLY A 106 5.21 17.10 14.50
N ARG A 107 4.20 17.97 14.69
CA ARG A 107 4.28 19.23 15.45
C ARG A 107 3.36 19.23 16.65
#